data_AF-A0A6A7AWP1-F1
#
_entry.id   AF-A0A6A7AWP1-F1
#
_cell.length_a   1.000
_cell.length_b   1.000
_cell.length_c   1.000
_cell.angle_alpha   90.00
_cell.angle_beta   90.00
_cell.angle_gamma   90.00
#
_symmetry.space_group_name_H-M   'P 1'
#
loop_
_entity.id
_entity.type
_entity.pdbx_description
1 polymer ?
#
loop_
_entity_poly.entity_id
_entity_poly.type
_entity_poly.pdbx_seq_one_letter_code
_entity_poly.pdbx_strand_id
1 'polypeptide(L)'
;MLAFTIITAVLLQSALAVAVPLQPEAVAATTGKIRGVRDPIYHLYLQANSKNVLGPESAADDFIIGGTIQSKKTGQYLNIQTASTSYKPLGWGATADTAAWGLDGDTIITVQGSSYGRQLNWLVCRSVDAGYYDLYLQTGSDVPSGKTCSNYQTIHLPCLC
;
A
#
# COMPACT_ATOMS: atom_id res chain seq x y z
N MET A 1 61.88 49.41 -15.68
CA MET A 1 60.43 49.21 -15.82
C MET A 1 60.19 47.74 -16.13
N LEU A 2 59.45 47.08 -15.26
CA LEU A 2 59.13 45.64 -15.27
C LEU A 2 58.18 45.27 -16.42
N ALA A 3 58.25 44.02 -16.88
CA ALA A 3 57.07 43.16 -17.04
C ALA A 3 57.50 41.69 -17.19
N PHE A 4 57.29 40.89 -16.15
CA PHE A 4 57.37 39.42 -16.18
C PHE A 4 55.93 38.90 -16.33
N THR A 5 55.66 38.12 -17.37
CA THR A 5 54.33 37.51 -17.60
C THR A 5 54.39 36.04 -17.19
N ILE A 6 53.63 35.69 -16.15
CA ILE A 6 53.50 34.33 -15.62
C ILE A 6 52.29 33.67 -16.30
N ILE A 7 52.50 32.52 -16.95
CA ILE A 7 51.44 31.69 -17.54
C ILE A 7 50.97 30.70 -16.46
N THR A 8 49.76 30.89 -15.95
CA THR A 8 49.13 30.01 -14.96
C THR A 8 48.44 28.85 -15.68
N ALA A 9 48.91 27.62 -15.48
CA ALA A 9 48.26 26.41 -15.96
C ALA A 9 47.09 26.02 -15.04
N VAL A 10 45.87 26.02 -15.57
CA VAL A 10 44.66 25.57 -14.86
C VAL A 10 44.46 24.08 -15.16
N LEU A 11 44.64 23.23 -14.14
CA LEU A 11 44.33 21.80 -14.19
C LEU A 11 42.83 21.59 -13.96
N LEU A 12 42.12 21.15 -15.00
CA LEU A 12 40.73 20.69 -14.93
C LEU A 12 40.71 19.26 -14.36
N GLN A 13 40.30 19.07 -13.11
CA GLN A 13 40.04 17.75 -12.54
C GLN A 13 38.58 17.38 -12.82
N SER A 14 38.36 16.50 -13.79
CA SER A 14 37.07 15.85 -14.04
C SER A 14 36.83 14.78 -12.98
N ALA A 15 36.05 15.11 -11.95
CA ALA A 15 35.58 14.14 -10.97
C ALA A 15 34.51 13.24 -11.60
N LEU A 16 34.85 11.96 -11.81
CA LEU A 16 33.89 10.91 -12.15
C LEU A 16 33.07 10.59 -10.90
N ALA A 17 31.83 11.10 -10.83
CA ALA A 17 30.87 10.68 -9.82
C ALA A 17 30.37 9.27 -10.18
N VAL A 18 30.88 8.26 -9.46
CA VAL A 18 30.32 6.91 -9.52
C VAL A 18 28.96 6.94 -8.82
N ALA A 19 27.88 6.79 -9.59
CA ALA A 19 26.54 6.62 -9.04
C ALA A 19 26.50 5.29 -8.29
N VAL A 20 26.53 5.34 -6.95
CA VAL A 20 26.27 4.18 -6.11
C VAL A 20 24.80 3.79 -6.31
N PRO A 21 24.48 2.56 -6.72
CA PRO A 21 23.10 2.13 -6.78
C PRO A 21 22.52 2.20 -5.36
N LEU A 22 21.49 3.04 -5.18
CA LEU A 22 20.67 3.08 -3.98
C LEU A 22 20.03 1.71 -3.83
N GLN A 23 20.57 0.89 -2.93
CA GLN A 23 19.94 -0.35 -2.52
C GLN A 23 18.64 0.03 -1.79
N PRO A 24 17.46 -0.45 -2.22
CA PRO A 24 16.22 -0.08 -1.55
C PRO A 24 16.30 -0.53 -0.08
N GLU A 25 16.19 0.43 0.84
CA GLU A 25 16.12 0.15 2.27
C GLU A 25 14.94 -0.80 2.51
N ALA A 26 15.22 -1.90 3.20
CA ALA A 26 14.17 -2.83 3.61
C ALA A 26 13.24 -2.08 4.58
N VAL A 27 11.99 -1.84 4.17
CA VAL A 27 10.97 -1.27 5.05
C VAL A 27 10.79 -2.22 6.23
N ALA A 28 11.05 -1.75 7.44
CA ALA A 28 10.88 -2.54 8.65
C ALA A 28 9.44 -3.05 8.73
N ALA A 29 9.26 -4.37 8.78
CA ALA A 29 7.94 -4.96 8.80
C ALA A 29 7.28 -4.73 10.16
N THR A 30 6.01 -4.32 10.15
CA THR A 30 5.15 -4.18 11.32
C THR A 30 4.12 -5.31 11.34
N THR A 31 3.61 -5.67 12.52
CA THR A 31 2.52 -6.64 12.64
C THR A 31 1.29 -5.99 13.26
N GLY A 32 0.11 -6.29 12.73
CA GLY A 32 -1.15 -5.93 13.37
C GLY A 32 -2.37 -6.30 12.55
N LYS A 33 -3.55 -6.15 13.14
CA LYS A 33 -4.82 -6.21 12.42
C LYS A 33 -4.93 -5.00 11.48
N ILE A 34 -5.80 -5.07 10.48
CA ILE A 34 -6.12 -3.94 9.61
C ILE A 34 -7.63 -3.67 9.71
N ARG A 35 -8.05 -2.41 9.90
CA ARG A 35 -9.45 -2.06 10.16
C ARG A 35 -9.91 -0.79 9.47
N GLY A 36 -11.22 -0.67 9.25
CA GLY A 36 -11.88 0.58 8.90
C GLY A 36 -12.02 1.51 10.11
N VAL A 37 -11.82 2.81 9.88
CA VAL A 37 -11.85 3.85 10.93
C VAL A 37 -12.99 4.85 10.79
N ARG A 38 -13.89 4.64 9.84
CA ARG A 38 -15.07 5.49 9.64
C ARG A 38 -16.23 4.68 9.05
N ASP A 39 -17.43 5.23 9.15
CA ASP A 39 -18.61 4.58 8.59
C ASP A 39 -18.52 4.43 7.06
N PRO A 40 -19.06 3.33 6.51
CA PRO A 40 -19.90 2.32 7.17
C PRO A 40 -19.11 1.09 7.69
N ILE A 41 -17.78 1.17 7.73
CA ILE A 41 -16.88 0.05 8.05
C ILE A 41 -16.15 0.27 9.38
N TYR A 42 -16.62 1.19 10.22
CA TYR A 42 -16.01 1.50 11.50
C TYR A 42 -15.91 0.23 12.35
N HIS A 43 -14.70 -0.09 12.83
CA HIS A 43 -14.41 -1.30 13.61
C HIS A 43 -14.68 -2.63 12.85
N LEU A 44 -14.73 -2.60 11.53
CA LEU A 44 -14.64 -3.82 10.71
C LEU A 44 -13.19 -4.06 10.31
N TYR A 45 -12.79 -5.32 10.35
CA TYR A 45 -11.41 -5.77 10.22
C TYR A 45 -11.21 -6.63 8.98
N LEU A 46 -10.05 -6.52 8.36
CA LEU A 46 -9.67 -7.32 7.19
C LEU A 46 -9.60 -8.80 7.55
N GLN A 47 -10.21 -9.60 6.68
CA GLN A 47 -10.33 -11.04 6.83
C GLN A 47 -9.50 -11.76 5.75
N ALA A 48 -8.58 -12.63 6.17
CA ALA A 48 -7.85 -13.51 5.27
C ALA A 48 -8.69 -14.74 4.89
N ASN A 49 -9.81 -14.50 4.20
CA ASN A 49 -10.72 -15.52 3.69
C ASN A 49 -10.92 -15.37 2.18
N SER A 50 -11.66 -16.28 1.54
CA SER A 50 -11.85 -16.27 0.09
C SER A 50 -12.58 -15.04 -0.48
N LYS A 51 -13.13 -14.14 0.35
CA LYS A 51 -13.96 -13.01 -0.09
C LYS A 51 -13.28 -11.63 0.00
N ASN A 52 -12.08 -11.51 0.56
CA ASN A 52 -11.36 -10.22 0.75
C ASN A 52 -12.26 -9.14 1.38
N VAL A 53 -12.90 -9.48 2.49
CA VAL A 53 -13.91 -8.64 3.14
C VAL A 53 -13.38 -7.97 4.40
N LEU A 54 -14.01 -6.85 4.75
CA LEU A 54 -14.01 -6.32 6.11
C LEU A 54 -15.19 -6.93 6.88
N GLY A 55 -14.95 -7.39 8.11
CA GLY A 55 -15.92 -8.10 8.94
C GLY A 55 -15.67 -7.93 10.45
N PRO A 56 -16.33 -8.72 11.32
CA PRO A 56 -16.21 -8.56 12.77
C PRO A 56 -14.80 -8.85 13.28
N GLU A 57 -14.43 -8.21 14.39
CA GLU A 57 -13.11 -8.36 15.00
C GLU A 57 -12.78 -9.80 15.42
N SER A 58 -13.80 -10.56 15.83
CA SER A 58 -13.64 -11.96 16.26
C SER A 58 -13.13 -12.88 15.15
N ALA A 59 -13.30 -12.49 13.89
CA ALA A 59 -12.79 -13.23 12.74
C ALA A 59 -11.47 -12.64 12.19
N ALA A 60 -11.09 -11.43 12.64
CA ALA A 60 -9.95 -10.68 12.13
C ALA A 60 -8.65 -11.47 12.15
N ASP A 61 -7.80 -11.20 11.18
CA ASP A 61 -6.45 -11.76 11.12
C ASP A 61 -5.40 -10.70 11.49
N ASP A 62 -4.24 -11.18 11.91
CA ASP A 62 -3.04 -10.38 12.08
C ASP A 62 -2.19 -10.46 10.81
N PHE A 63 -1.64 -9.32 10.39
CA PHE A 63 -0.87 -9.23 9.16
C PHE A 63 0.55 -8.77 9.42
N ILE A 64 1.52 -9.31 8.69
CA ILE A 64 2.88 -8.78 8.57
C ILE A 64 2.88 -7.80 7.40
N ILE A 65 3.27 -6.56 7.64
CA ILE A 65 3.16 -5.43 6.70
C ILE A 65 4.54 -4.79 6.53
N GLY A 66 5.09 -4.85 5.33
CA GLY A 66 6.40 -4.29 5.00
C GLY A 66 6.78 -4.59 3.55
N GLY A 67 6.31 -3.76 2.62
CA GLY A 67 6.38 -4.02 1.17
C GLY A 67 5.27 -4.96 0.67
N THR A 68 4.97 -5.99 1.45
CA THR A 68 3.84 -6.92 1.24
C THR A 68 2.88 -6.86 2.42
N ILE A 69 1.68 -7.43 2.28
CA ILE A 69 0.77 -7.71 3.39
C ILE A 69 0.53 -9.21 3.42
N GLN A 70 1.04 -9.89 4.45
CA GLN A 70 0.92 -11.33 4.61
C GLN A 70 0.03 -11.68 5.81
N SER A 71 -0.95 -12.54 5.60
CA SER A 71 -1.78 -13.13 6.65
C SER A 71 -0.93 -14.05 7.55
N LYS A 72 -0.93 -13.82 8.87
CA LYS A 72 -0.27 -14.72 9.83
C LYS A 72 -1.02 -16.03 10.01
N LYS A 73 -2.34 -16.03 9.81
CA LYS A 73 -3.17 -17.24 9.92
C LYS A 73 -3.01 -18.19 8.73
N THR A 74 -2.97 -17.65 7.51
CA THR A 74 -2.97 -18.46 6.28
C THR A 74 -1.63 -18.48 5.54
N GLY A 75 -0.72 -17.55 5.86
CA GLY A 75 0.54 -17.37 5.13
C GLY A 75 0.38 -16.73 3.75
N GLN A 76 -0.84 -16.47 3.30
CA GLN A 76 -1.13 -15.88 1.99
C GLN A 76 -0.90 -14.36 1.98
N TYR A 77 -0.62 -13.84 0.79
CA TYR A 77 -0.35 -12.43 0.54
C TYR A 77 -1.55 -11.73 -0.10
N LEU A 78 -1.83 -10.52 0.35
CA LEU A 78 -2.84 -9.66 -0.25
C LEU A 78 -2.30 -9.07 -1.55
N ASN A 79 -2.92 -9.40 -2.66
CA ASN A 79 -2.51 -8.95 -3.99
C ASN A 79 -3.60 -8.10 -4.65
N ILE A 80 -3.18 -7.03 -5.32
CA ILE A 80 -4.03 -6.22 -6.19
C ILE A 80 -4.21 -6.97 -7.51
N GLN A 81 -5.46 -7.25 -7.86
CA GLN A 81 -5.81 -7.95 -9.10
C GLN A 81 -5.94 -6.97 -10.27
N THR A 82 -5.62 -7.45 -11.48
CA THR A 82 -5.75 -6.66 -12.70
C THR A 82 -7.22 -6.41 -13.03
N ALA A 83 -7.59 -5.14 -13.19
CA ALA A 83 -8.90 -4.71 -13.65
C ALA A 83 -8.77 -3.42 -14.47
N SER A 84 -9.64 -3.25 -15.47
CA SER A 84 -9.71 -2.02 -16.28
C SER A 84 -10.37 -0.85 -15.53
N THR A 85 -11.26 -1.14 -14.59
CA THR A 85 -11.94 -0.16 -13.72
C THR A 85 -11.00 0.46 -12.71
N SER A 86 -11.33 1.63 -12.18
CA SER A 86 -10.49 2.28 -11.17
C SER A 86 -10.55 1.63 -9.79
N TYR A 87 -11.60 0.85 -9.50
CA TYR A 87 -11.65 -0.03 -8.33
C TYR A 87 -10.92 -1.34 -8.65
N LYS A 88 -9.82 -1.63 -7.95
CA LYS A 88 -9.01 -2.82 -8.15
C LYS A 88 -9.42 -3.89 -7.13
N PRO A 89 -9.88 -5.07 -7.59
CA PRO A 89 -10.16 -6.18 -6.70
C PRO A 89 -8.90 -6.61 -5.96
N LEU A 90 -9.08 -7.12 -4.75
CA LEU A 90 -8.01 -7.74 -3.98
C LEU A 90 -8.16 -9.27 -4.07
N GLY A 91 -7.08 -9.99 -3.80
CA GLY A 91 -7.06 -11.44 -3.75
C GLY A 91 -5.95 -11.96 -2.85
N TRP A 92 -6.21 -13.06 -2.16
CA TRP A 92 -5.19 -13.79 -1.40
C TRP A 92 -4.47 -14.79 -2.32
N GLY A 93 -3.15 -14.68 -2.39
CA GLY A 93 -2.29 -15.58 -3.18
C GLY A 93 -1.20 -16.22 -2.33
N ALA A 94 -0.70 -17.38 -2.76
CA ALA A 94 0.47 -18.01 -2.13
C ALA A 94 1.76 -17.22 -2.37
N THR A 95 1.79 -16.39 -3.42
CA THR A 95 2.90 -15.52 -3.80
C THR A 95 2.57 -14.06 -3.55
N ALA A 96 3.59 -13.26 -3.24
CA ALA A 96 3.48 -11.82 -3.09
C ALA A 96 3.61 -11.11 -4.45
N ASP A 97 2.57 -11.22 -5.29
CA ASP A 97 2.55 -10.57 -6.60
C ASP A 97 2.47 -9.04 -6.48
N THR A 98 1.96 -8.55 -5.34
CA THR A 98 1.97 -7.13 -4.97
C THR A 98 3.01 -6.85 -3.89
N ALA A 99 4.10 -6.18 -4.29
CA ALA A 99 5.14 -5.65 -3.41
C ALA A 99 5.06 -4.11 -3.25
N ALA A 100 3.85 -3.56 -3.37
CA ALA A 100 3.59 -2.12 -3.39
C ALA A 100 3.02 -1.60 -2.07
N TRP A 101 2.83 -2.44 -1.06
CA TRP A 101 2.15 -2.05 0.18
C TRP A 101 3.10 -1.30 1.12
N GLY A 102 2.56 -0.30 1.81
CA GLY A 102 3.29 0.46 2.81
C GLY A 102 2.37 1.08 3.85
N LEU A 103 2.99 1.82 4.75
CA LEU A 103 2.32 2.59 5.79
C LEU A 103 2.64 4.07 5.62
N ASP A 104 1.62 4.91 5.81
CA ASP A 104 1.78 6.34 6.08
C ASP A 104 1.17 6.62 7.46
N GLY A 105 2.04 6.74 8.46
CA GLY A 105 1.63 6.58 9.86
C GLY A 105 1.07 5.17 10.10
N ASP A 106 -0.21 5.07 10.45
CA ASP A 106 -0.95 3.82 10.62
C ASP A 106 -1.81 3.44 9.40
N THR A 107 -1.86 4.29 8.37
CA THR A 107 -2.73 4.10 7.21
C THR A 107 -2.10 3.16 6.20
N ILE A 108 -2.85 2.16 5.73
CA ILE A 108 -2.40 1.26 4.66
C ILE A 108 -2.48 2.00 3.33
N ILE A 109 -1.35 2.03 2.61
CA ILE A 109 -1.21 2.68 1.31
C ILE A 109 -0.55 1.76 0.29
N THR A 110 -0.69 2.10 -1.00
CA THR A 110 0.34 1.77 -1.98
C THR A 110 1.44 2.83 -1.94
N VAL A 111 2.70 2.43 -2.08
CA VAL A 111 3.84 3.36 -2.04
C VAL A 111 3.97 4.19 -3.32
N GLN A 112 4.56 5.38 -3.21
CA GLN A 112 4.64 6.36 -4.31
C GLN A 112 5.30 5.82 -5.58
N GLY A 113 6.31 4.97 -5.46
CA GLY A 113 7.00 4.36 -6.60
C GLY A 113 6.28 3.17 -7.24
N SER A 114 5.10 2.79 -6.77
CA SER A 114 4.34 1.67 -7.34
C SER A 114 3.69 2.05 -8.68
N SER A 115 3.35 1.04 -9.50
CA SER A 115 2.57 1.23 -10.74
C SER A 115 1.17 1.81 -10.50
N TYR A 116 0.68 1.79 -9.27
CA TYR A 116 -0.57 2.39 -8.85
C TYR A 116 -0.39 3.81 -8.29
N GLY A 117 0.85 4.31 -8.15
CA GLY A 117 1.17 5.54 -7.43
C GLY A 117 0.89 5.43 -5.93
N ARG A 118 0.91 6.56 -5.20
CA ARG A 118 0.52 6.58 -3.79
C ARG A 118 -1.00 6.64 -3.65
N GLN A 119 -1.61 5.51 -3.28
CA GLN A 119 -3.05 5.40 -3.03
C GLN A 119 -3.30 5.15 -1.56
N LEU A 120 -4.19 5.94 -0.96
CA LEU A 120 -4.74 5.73 0.38
C LEU A 120 -6.26 5.54 0.37
N ASN A 121 -6.86 5.63 -0.82
CA ASN A 121 -8.29 5.58 -1.00
C ASN A 121 -8.73 4.14 -1.26
N TRP A 122 -9.74 3.74 -0.51
CA TRP A 122 -10.39 2.45 -0.64
C TRP A 122 -11.85 2.65 -1.03
N LEU A 123 -12.35 1.74 -1.84
CA LEU A 123 -13.78 1.61 -2.10
C LEU A 123 -14.27 0.39 -1.31
N VAL A 124 -15.34 0.58 -0.54
CA VAL A 124 -16.00 -0.52 0.16
C VAL A 124 -17.44 -0.64 -0.30
N CYS A 125 -17.89 -1.86 -0.56
CA CYS A 125 -19.25 -2.13 -0.99
C CYS A 125 -19.92 -3.09 -0.01
N ARG A 126 -21.21 -2.91 0.27
CA ARG A 126 -21.95 -3.89 1.07
C ARG A 126 -21.81 -5.27 0.41
N SER A 127 -21.36 -6.24 1.20
CA SER A 127 -21.23 -7.62 0.74
C SER A 127 -22.60 -8.30 0.73
N VAL A 128 -22.64 -9.51 0.16
CA VAL A 128 -23.82 -10.38 0.22
C VAL A 128 -24.09 -10.87 1.64
N ASP A 129 -23.03 -10.99 2.45
CA ASP A 129 -23.13 -11.38 3.85
C ASP A 129 -23.39 -10.12 4.70
N ALA A 130 -24.47 -10.14 5.48
CA ALA A 130 -24.84 -9.02 6.33
C ALA A 130 -23.72 -8.67 7.33
N GLY A 131 -23.40 -7.38 7.43
CA GLY A 131 -22.33 -6.89 8.30
C GLY A 131 -20.92 -7.00 7.71
N TYR A 132 -20.77 -7.49 6.48
CA TYR A 132 -19.50 -7.52 5.76
C TYR A 132 -19.47 -6.51 4.62
N TYR A 133 -18.26 -6.07 4.29
CA TYR A 133 -18.01 -5.18 3.15
C TYR A 133 -16.90 -5.73 2.27
N ASP A 134 -17.16 -5.80 0.97
CA ASP A 134 -16.13 -6.10 -0.03
C ASP A 134 -15.17 -4.91 -0.10
N LEU A 135 -13.86 -5.18 -0.12
CA LEU A 135 -12.82 -4.16 -0.13
C LEU A 135 -12.09 -4.12 -1.48
N TYR A 136 -11.90 -2.91 -2.00
CA TYR A 136 -11.19 -2.65 -3.25
C TYR A 136 -10.19 -1.51 -3.05
N LEU A 137 -9.02 -1.60 -3.67
CA LEU A 137 -8.13 -0.44 -3.80
C LEU A 137 -8.73 0.52 -4.82
N GLN A 138 -8.91 1.80 -4.46
CA GLN A 138 -9.48 2.79 -5.37
C GLN A 138 -8.37 3.64 -5.99
N THR A 139 -8.28 3.64 -7.31
CA THR A 139 -7.32 4.45 -8.10
C THR A 139 -7.99 5.60 -8.86
N GLY A 140 -9.31 5.77 -8.72
CA GLY A 140 -10.13 6.77 -9.39
C GLY A 140 -11.49 6.92 -8.72
N SER A 141 -12.58 6.96 -9.49
CA SER A 141 -13.94 7.17 -8.97
C SER A 141 -14.98 6.16 -9.43
N ASP A 142 -14.60 5.12 -10.19
CA ASP A 142 -15.52 4.07 -10.61
C ASP A 142 -16.08 3.32 -9.40
N VAL A 143 -17.32 2.86 -9.54
CA VAL A 143 -18.03 2.05 -8.54
C VAL A 143 -18.76 0.90 -9.26
N PRO A 144 -18.78 -0.34 -8.72
CA PRO A 144 -19.53 -1.43 -9.31
C PRO A 144 -21.03 -1.11 -9.43
N SER A 145 -21.60 -1.34 -10.61
CA SER A 145 -23.03 -1.15 -10.84
C SER A 145 -23.87 -2.08 -9.97
N GLY A 146 -25.01 -1.57 -9.48
CA GLY A 146 -25.94 -2.33 -8.64
C GLY A 146 -25.48 -2.60 -7.21
N LYS A 147 -24.31 -2.10 -6.80
CA LYS A 147 -23.83 -2.19 -5.41
C LYS A 147 -23.97 -0.87 -4.66
N THR A 148 -24.27 -0.95 -3.36
CA THR A 148 -24.17 0.18 -2.45
C THR A 148 -22.74 0.26 -1.92
N CYS A 149 -22.01 1.29 -2.30
CA CYS A 149 -20.61 1.46 -1.93
C CYS A 149 -20.34 2.83 -1.29
N SER A 150 -19.24 2.91 -0.56
CA SER A 150 -18.70 4.14 0.01
C SER A 150 -17.26 4.32 -0.45
N ASN A 151 -16.98 5.47 -1.07
CA ASN A 151 -15.68 5.77 -1.68
C ASN A 151 -14.78 6.56 -0.71
N TYR A 152 -13.48 6.64 -1.04
CA TYR A 152 -12.46 7.38 -0.29
C TYR A 152 -12.25 6.90 1.14
N GLN A 153 -12.58 5.64 1.42
CA GLN A 153 -12.36 5.03 2.73
C GLN A 153 -10.86 4.89 2.98
N THR A 154 -10.49 4.83 4.26
CA THR A 154 -9.13 4.54 4.69
C THR A 154 -9.17 3.34 5.62
N ILE A 155 -8.14 2.50 5.54
CA ILE A 155 -7.94 1.36 6.44
C ILE A 155 -6.61 1.53 7.13
N HIS A 156 -6.57 1.16 8.41
CA HIS A 156 -5.47 1.48 9.30
C HIS A 156 -5.08 0.25 10.12
N LEU A 157 -3.86 0.24 10.59
CA LEU A 157 -3.53 -0.49 11.81
C LEU A 157 -4.38 0.07 12.96
N PRO A 158 -4.86 -0.74 13.90
CA PRO A 158 -5.36 -0.23 15.18
C PRO A 158 -4.29 0.70 15.75
N CYS A 159 -4.68 1.92 16.10
CA CYS A 159 -3.78 2.83 16.80
C CYS A 159 -3.16 2.06 17.97
N LEU A 160 -1.83 2.05 18.05
CA LEU A 160 -1.14 1.55 19.23
C LEU A 160 -1.53 2.52 20.36
N CYS A 161 -2.47 2.09 21.21
CA CYS A 161 -2.84 2.80 22.42
C CYS A 161 -1.63 2.97 23.35
#